data_AF-A0A5A5THX4-F1
#
_entry.id   AF-A0A5A5THX4-F1
#
_cell.length_a   1.000
_cell.length_b   1.000
_cell.length_c   1.000
_cell.angle_alpha   90.00
_cell.angle_beta   90.00
_cell.angle_gamma   90.00
#
_symmetry.space_group_name_H-M   'P 1'
#
loop_
_entity.id
_entity.type
_entity.pdbx_description
1 polymer ?
#
loop_
_entity_poly.entity_id
_entity_poly.type
_entity_poly.pdbx_seq_one_letter_code
_entity_poly.pdbx_strand_id
1 'polypeptide(L)'
;MGYDMQPSFLRRRVLVAVAPDDRQAIELIKALRMQGLTVLVASTVVLAAQADEVAVCVVVLHPETWRSTLPIIVAMRCNPRYMIPVLEEPMMLPRAAWATEPFALSEFPAETARALAQMIRHHFQTVAEREPVVVAPRVAISPWLREPEPFEPSIIHKPRRMVLPPQLAQLLRLGWPLTVMLCLSFLSYYFFQLSSMTNTEAVTRTVRTTPTWRDHVYTAAVPGASCDNAGVDWEVPDHYKGQVSPSVKPGTIDNQQPVATPTSQVIVDTSTVVTCQQSGALLTHMNHYAAFATMIFASKGLALPQHFKAQITGSIVNTSPGAIFALGVRDQSNSDLSSRDSGYGNDTLQVGIDGSWEIVRYNNSSQAVDLRFARGFVRAARSYILAAETNGDIMSFSINNQTIATITDPTYADSYGVSFGLSDPAAVHAPSALFSQFVYQPLAETAQVQSQIRTTITPHSLQPVPTIYTAVAPGFGCDPGKGQWQPTSVALDHAITHCPATGLTVTSPGNSAAGLNIRLDERSSGVTYSNFIFTPLPGLYAQ
;
A
#
# COMPACT_ATOMS: atom_id res chain seq x y z
N MET A 1 -21.70 9.94 -13.76
CA MET A 1 -21.40 11.38 -13.64
C MET A 1 -22.58 12.04 -12.94
N GLY A 2 -22.46 12.28 -11.64
CA GLY A 2 -23.47 12.97 -10.83
C GLY A 2 -22.72 13.70 -9.73
N TYR A 3 -22.28 14.92 -10.03
CA TYR A 3 -21.87 15.85 -8.98
C TYR A 3 -23.13 16.61 -8.60
N ASP A 4 -23.88 16.03 -7.65
CA ASP A 4 -24.98 16.72 -7.00
C ASP A 4 -24.44 17.99 -6.33
N MET A 5 -25.23 19.05 -6.43
CA MET A 5 -24.92 20.36 -5.86
C MET A 5 -24.74 20.23 -4.34
N GLN A 6 -23.48 20.08 -3.89
CA GLN A 6 -23.16 20.18 -2.47
C GLN A 6 -23.63 21.55 -1.96
N PRO A 7 -24.37 21.58 -0.85
CA PRO A 7 -24.92 22.82 -0.33
C PRO A 7 -23.80 23.79 0.09
N SER A 8 -24.01 25.08 -0.22
CA SER A 8 -23.00 26.16 -0.12
C SER A 8 -22.37 26.36 1.26
N PHE A 9 -22.95 25.79 2.32
CA PHE A 9 -22.41 25.82 3.67
C PHE A 9 -21.18 24.92 3.86
N LEU A 10 -21.04 23.83 3.10
CA LEU A 10 -19.86 22.96 3.17
C LEU A 10 -18.61 23.66 2.63
N ARG A 11 -18.76 24.54 1.62
CA ARG A 11 -17.70 25.34 1.01
C ARG A 11 -17.17 26.49 1.87
N ARG A 12 -17.42 26.51 3.19
CA ARG A 12 -16.87 27.53 4.13
C ARG A 12 -16.09 26.92 5.29
N ARG A 13 -15.85 25.61 5.25
CA ARG A 13 -15.03 24.92 6.24
C ARG A 13 -13.55 25.15 5.94
N VAL A 14 -12.77 25.31 7.00
CA VAL A 14 -11.32 25.42 6.99
C VAL A 14 -10.77 24.17 7.67
N LEU A 15 -9.96 23.37 6.98
CA LEU A 15 -9.24 22.27 7.59
C LEU A 15 -7.91 22.82 8.13
N VAL A 16 -7.55 22.48 9.36
CA VAL A 16 -6.22 22.81 9.92
C VAL A 16 -5.52 21.48 10.24
N ALA A 17 -4.43 21.19 9.54
CA ALA A 17 -3.57 20.04 9.81
C ALA A 17 -2.54 20.43 10.87
N VAL A 18 -2.50 19.66 11.96
CA VAL A 18 -1.69 19.97 13.16
C VAL A 18 -1.12 18.68 13.75
N ALA A 19 0.07 18.76 14.34
CA ALA A 19 0.62 17.65 15.13
C ALA A 19 -0.28 17.32 16.34
N PRO A 20 -0.35 16.06 16.79
CA PRO A 20 -1.01 15.72 18.04
C PRO A 20 -0.37 16.52 19.17
N ASP A 21 -1.18 17.10 20.05
CA ASP A 21 -0.74 17.83 21.26
C ASP A 21 0.03 19.16 21.06
N ASP A 22 0.09 19.69 19.83
CA ASP A 22 0.66 21.01 19.58
C ASP A 22 -0.19 22.14 20.20
N ARG A 23 0.29 22.67 21.33
CA ARG A 23 -0.39 23.73 22.08
C ARG A 23 -0.57 25.01 21.27
N GLN A 24 0.40 25.40 20.43
CA GLN A 24 0.30 26.64 19.65
C GLN A 24 -0.71 26.50 18.53
N ALA A 25 -0.72 25.35 17.85
CA ALA A 25 -1.72 25.06 16.83
C ALA A 25 -3.14 24.94 17.42
N ILE A 26 -3.28 24.34 18.60
CA ILE A 26 -4.57 24.28 19.33
C ILE A 26 -5.07 25.69 19.67
N GLU A 27 -4.21 26.58 20.17
CA GLU A 27 -4.58 27.98 20.46
C GLU A 27 -4.92 28.76 19.19
N LEU A 28 -4.21 28.52 18.08
CA LEU A 28 -4.54 29.09 16.78
C LEU A 28 -5.93 28.63 16.29
N ILE A 29 -6.25 27.33 16.43
CA ILE A 29 -7.57 26.79 16.07
C ILE A 29 -8.67 27.47 16.89
N LYS A 30 -8.48 27.65 18.19
CA LYS A 30 -9.42 28.40 19.05
C LYS A 30 -9.57 29.84 18.56
N ALA A 31 -8.47 30.51 18.26
CA ALA A 31 -8.48 31.88 17.75
C ALA A 31 -9.18 32.01 16.39
N LEU A 32 -8.99 31.07 15.47
CA LEU A 32 -9.69 31.04 14.18
C LEU A 32 -11.20 30.83 14.33
N ARG A 33 -11.62 29.97 15.27
CA ARG A 33 -13.04 29.80 15.63
C ARG A 33 -13.63 31.07 16.22
N MET A 34 -12.88 31.79 17.06
CA MET A 34 -13.31 33.11 17.57
C MET A 34 -13.44 34.17 16.46
N GLN A 35 -12.73 34.02 15.34
CA GLN A 35 -12.94 34.82 14.13
C GLN A 35 -14.16 34.37 13.30
N GLY A 36 -14.96 33.43 13.77
CA GLY A 36 -16.19 32.96 13.10
C GLY A 36 -15.94 32.00 11.93
N LEU A 37 -14.75 31.39 11.85
CA LEU A 37 -14.46 30.34 10.86
C LEU A 37 -14.91 28.97 11.39
N THR A 38 -15.46 28.13 10.51
CA THR A 38 -15.76 26.73 10.84
C THR A 38 -14.50 25.90 10.62
N VAL A 39 -13.83 25.53 11.70
CA VAL A 39 -12.51 24.86 11.64
C VAL A 39 -12.61 23.38 11.97
N LEU A 40 -12.26 22.53 11.00
CA LEU A 40 -12.01 21.10 11.16
C LEU A 40 -10.52 20.88 11.51
N VAL A 41 -10.23 19.96 12.43
CA VAL A 41 -8.86 19.65 12.83
C VAL A 41 -8.48 18.30 12.24
N ALA A 42 -7.46 18.28 11.40
CA ALA A 42 -6.89 17.05 10.85
C ALA A 42 -5.68 16.65 11.70
N SER A 43 -5.93 15.94 12.81
CA SER A 43 -4.88 15.32 13.64
C SER A 43 -4.60 13.87 13.25
N THR A 44 -5.37 13.29 12.33
CA THR A 44 -5.25 11.91 11.86
C THR A 44 -5.45 11.85 10.35
N VAL A 45 -4.94 10.79 9.72
CA VAL A 45 -5.06 10.52 8.26
C VAL A 45 -6.52 10.49 7.81
N VAL A 46 -7.40 9.90 8.62
CA VAL A 46 -8.83 9.76 8.30
C VAL A 46 -9.52 11.13 8.26
N LEU A 47 -9.13 12.06 9.13
CA LEU A 47 -9.66 13.42 9.14
C LEU A 47 -9.02 14.30 8.06
N ALA A 48 -7.75 14.05 7.75
CA ALA A 48 -7.07 14.66 6.61
C ALA A 48 -7.75 14.31 5.28
N ALA A 49 -8.23 13.07 5.11
CA ALA A 49 -8.95 12.66 3.91
C ALA A 49 -10.23 13.46 3.62
N GLN A 50 -10.77 14.20 4.60
CA GLN A 50 -11.92 15.10 4.42
C GLN A 50 -11.56 16.43 3.73
N ALA A 51 -10.33 16.61 3.30
CA ALA A 51 -9.88 17.88 2.73
C ALA A 51 -10.61 18.26 1.44
N ASP A 52 -11.14 17.28 0.72
CA ASP A 52 -11.98 17.49 -0.47
C ASP A 52 -13.27 18.26 -0.19
N GLU A 53 -13.72 18.24 1.07
CA GLU A 53 -14.97 18.85 1.49
C GLU A 53 -14.78 20.25 2.08
N VAL A 54 -13.52 20.72 2.19
CA VAL A 54 -13.21 22.05 2.72
C VAL A 54 -12.79 23.02 1.64
N ALA A 55 -12.96 24.31 1.91
CA ALA A 55 -12.65 25.36 0.94
C ALA A 55 -11.24 25.93 1.12
N VAL A 56 -10.62 25.76 2.29
CA VAL A 56 -9.21 26.08 2.54
C VAL A 56 -8.62 25.03 3.47
N CYS A 57 -7.39 24.58 3.16
CA CYS A 57 -6.58 23.80 4.08
C CYS A 57 -5.44 24.67 4.62
N VAL A 58 -5.23 24.66 5.93
CA VAL A 58 -4.18 25.39 6.64
C VAL A 58 -3.26 24.34 7.23
N VAL A 59 -1.96 24.44 6.95
CA VAL A 59 -0.97 23.51 7.48
C VAL A 59 -0.10 24.28 8.47
N VAL A 60 -0.01 23.78 9.70
CA VAL A 60 0.89 24.31 10.73
C VAL A 60 2.07 23.36 10.83
N LEU A 61 3.27 23.85 10.51
CA LEU A 61 4.48 23.04 10.49
C LEU A 61 5.39 23.37 11.68
N HIS A 62 5.71 22.33 12.44
CA HIS A 62 6.70 22.32 13.52
C HIS A 62 7.80 21.28 13.24
N PRO A 63 8.87 21.65 12.53
CA PRO A 63 9.97 20.72 12.30
C PRO A 63 10.90 20.64 13.52
N GLU A 64 10.98 19.48 14.17
CA GLU A 64 11.91 19.23 15.29
C GLU A 64 13.39 19.47 14.95
N THR A 65 13.76 19.34 13.66
CA THR A 65 15.12 19.57 13.16
C THR A 65 15.47 21.05 12.99
N TRP A 66 14.52 21.99 13.01
CA TRP A 66 14.78 23.43 12.85
C TRP A 66 14.65 24.18 14.18
N ARG A 67 15.47 23.78 15.16
CA ARG A 67 15.44 24.26 16.55
C ARG A 67 15.61 25.78 16.76
N SER A 68 15.68 26.59 15.70
CA SER A 68 15.85 28.04 15.73
C SER A 68 14.81 28.85 14.93
N THR A 69 13.84 28.23 14.28
CA THR A 69 12.83 28.95 13.45
C THR A 69 11.42 28.81 14.00
N LEU A 70 10.70 29.94 14.04
CA LEU A 70 9.29 30.02 14.41
C LEU A 70 8.43 29.08 13.54
N PRO A 71 7.31 28.55 14.07
CA PRO A 71 6.43 27.67 13.31
C PRO A 71 5.95 28.37 12.06
N ILE A 72 5.87 27.65 10.95
CA ILE A 72 5.47 28.22 9.67
C ILE A 72 4.03 27.80 9.39
N ILE A 73 3.19 28.78 9.06
CA ILE A 73 1.83 28.56 8.60
C ILE A 73 1.76 28.80 7.12
N VAL A 74 1.11 27.89 6.41
CA VAL A 74 0.79 28.10 5.00
C VAL A 74 -0.67 27.77 4.74
N ALA A 75 -1.36 28.65 4.01
CA ALA A 75 -2.73 28.44 3.55
C ALA A 75 -2.74 27.90 2.11
N MET A 76 -3.39 26.76 1.92
CA MET A 76 -3.53 26.08 0.63
C MET A 76 -4.87 26.39 -0.04
N ARG A 77 -4.82 26.57 -1.37
CA ARG A 77 -5.97 27.02 -2.20
C ARG A 77 -6.45 26.02 -3.24
N CYS A 78 -5.73 24.93 -3.48
CA CYS A 78 -6.04 24.03 -4.61
C CYS A 78 -6.07 22.57 -4.17
N ASN A 79 -7.20 21.91 -4.42
CA ASN A 79 -7.42 20.47 -4.48
C ASN A 79 -6.52 19.63 -3.53
N PRO A 80 -6.84 19.58 -2.23
CA PRO A 80 -5.96 19.02 -1.20
C PRO A 80 -5.80 17.49 -1.23
N ARG A 81 -6.43 16.80 -2.20
CA ARG A 81 -6.33 15.35 -2.48
C ARG A 81 -4.93 14.76 -2.43
N TYR A 82 -3.89 15.57 -2.66
CA TYR A 82 -2.53 15.11 -2.88
C TYR A 82 -1.52 15.60 -1.84
N MET A 83 -1.94 16.30 -0.78
CA MET A 83 -1.02 17.14 -0.01
C MET A 83 -1.32 17.32 1.48
N ILE A 84 -1.97 16.37 2.14
CA ILE A 84 -1.88 16.36 3.61
C ILE A 84 -0.80 15.35 3.98
N PRO A 85 0.43 15.81 4.32
CA PRO A 85 1.38 14.93 4.94
C PRO A 85 0.72 14.39 6.21
N VAL A 86 0.54 13.07 6.25
CA VAL A 86 0.46 12.36 7.52
C VAL A 86 1.73 12.75 8.27
N LEU A 87 1.57 13.17 9.52
CA LEU A 87 2.60 13.80 10.33
C LEU A 87 3.70 12.78 10.67
N GLU A 88 4.63 12.59 9.74
CA GLU A 88 5.83 11.80 9.94
C GLU A 88 7.06 12.70 9.71
N GLU A 89 8.01 12.66 10.64
CA GLU A 89 9.21 13.49 10.59
C GLU A 89 10.26 12.93 9.62
N PRO A 90 11.02 13.78 8.89
CA PRO A 90 10.95 15.25 8.83
C PRO A 90 9.98 15.74 7.73
N MET A 91 9.08 16.68 8.09
CA MET A 91 8.10 17.25 7.16
C MET A 91 8.77 18.01 5.99
N MET A 92 8.67 17.46 4.78
CA MET A 92 8.97 18.20 3.56
C MET A 92 7.75 19.00 3.12
N LEU A 93 7.91 20.33 3.01
CA LEU A 93 6.91 21.21 2.41
C LEU A 93 6.53 20.67 1.02
N PRO A 94 5.25 20.37 0.76
CA PRO A 94 4.87 19.87 -0.54
C PRO A 94 5.16 20.91 -1.64
N ARG A 95 5.72 20.43 -2.76
CA ARG A 95 6.31 21.25 -3.83
C ARG A 95 5.29 21.92 -4.77
N ALA A 96 3.99 21.75 -4.53
CA ALA A 96 2.98 22.40 -5.36
C ALA A 96 2.90 23.91 -5.07
N ALA A 97 2.31 24.65 -6.01
CA ALA A 97 2.11 26.09 -5.84
C ALA A 97 1.16 26.38 -4.67
N TRP A 98 1.69 27.04 -3.64
CA TRP A 98 0.91 27.62 -2.55
C TRP A 98 0.23 28.88 -3.05
N ALA A 99 -0.99 29.16 -2.56
CA ALA A 99 -1.65 30.40 -2.95
C ALA A 99 -1.16 31.63 -2.21
N THR A 100 -0.48 31.40 -1.10
CA THR A 100 0.04 32.43 -0.22
C THR A 100 1.46 32.04 0.16
N GLU A 101 2.34 33.03 0.26
CA GLU A 101 3.66 32.79 0.81
C GLU A 101 3.56 32.28 2.26
N PRO A 102 4.44 31.35 2.68
CA PRO A 102 4.53 30.94 4.07
C PRO A 102 4.78 32.13 4.99
N PHE A 103 4.08 32.21 6.12
CA PHE A 103 4.34 33.24 7.13
C PHE A 103 4.46 32.64 8.52
N ALA A 104 5.30 33.26 9.35
CA ALA A 104 5.59 32.77 10.70
C ALA A 104 4.36 32.91 11.61
N LEU A 105 4.15 31.91 12.47
CA LEU A 105 3.21 31.94 13.57
C LEU A 105 3.72 32.98 14.57
N SER A 106 2.93 34.04 14.80
CA SER A 106 3.23 35.08 15.79
C SER A 106 3.21 34.45 17.18
N GLU A 107 3.99 34.98 18.11
CA GLU A 107 3.91 34.65 19.54
C GLU A 107 2.49 34.85 20.10
N PHE A 108 1.66 35.66 19.42
CA PHE A 108 0.26 35.90 19.73
C PHE A 108 -0.65 35.22 18.68
N PRO A 109 -1.21 34.01 18.96
CA PRO A 109 -2.06 33.27 18.00
C PRO A 109 -3.27 34.05 17.50
N ALA A 110 -3.75 35.03 18.27
CA ALA A 110 -4.87 35.89 17.87
C ALA A 110 -4.54 36.81 16.69
N GLU A 111 -3.30 37.30 16.59
CA GLU A 111 -2.86 38.16 15.47
C GLU A 111 -2.74 37.33 14.20
N THR A 112 -2.10 36.17 14.31
CA THR A 112 -1.99 35.19 13.23
C THR A 112 -3.37 34.72 12.76
N ALA A 113 -4.29 34.41 13.67
CA ALA A 113 -5.65 34.03 13.33
C ALA A 113 -6.40 35.15 12.60
N ARG A 114 -6.19 36.42 12.99
CA ARG A 114 -6.80 37.57 12.32
C ARG A 114 -6.26 37.72 10.89
N ALA A 115 -4.95 37.63 10.71
CA ALA A 115 -4.32 37.69 9.38
C ALA A 115 -4.80 36.54 8.48
N LEU A 116 -4.81 35.31 8.99
CA LEU A 116 -5.28 34.13 8.26
C LEU A 116 -6.77 34.23 7.92
N ALA A 117 -7.61 34.69 8.86
CA ALA A 117 -9.04 34.86 8.62
C ALA A 117 -9.32 35.94 7.55
N GLN A 118 -8.58 37.04 7.54
CA GLN A 118 -8.68 38.07 6.49
C GLN A 118 -8.31 37.49 5.12
N MET A 119 -7.21 36.73 5.05
CA MET A 119 -6.73 36.06 3.84
C MET A 119 -7.75 35.03 3.31
N ILE A 120 -8.30 34.18 4.18
CA ILE A 120 -9.34 33.19 3.84
C ILE A 120 -10.62 33.88 3.34
N ARG A 121 -11.06 34.96 3.99
CA ARG A 121 -12.25 35.71 3.56
C ARG A 121 -12.04 36.38 2.21
N HIS A 122 -10.89 37.01 1.99
CA HIS A 122 -10.54 37.59 0.70
C HIS A 122 -10.53 36.49 -0.39
N HIS A 123 -9.99 35.32 -0.07
CA HIS A 123 -10.01 34.19 -0.98
C HIS A 123 -11.43 33.77 -1.37
N PHE A 124 -12.34 33.60 -0.39
CA PHE A 124 -13.74 33.27 -0.66
C PHE A 124 -14.45 34.32 -1.53
N GLN A 125 -14.11 35.60 -1.39
CA GLN A 125 -14.63 36.66 -2.25
C GLN A 125 -14.12 36.50 -3.70
N THR A 126 -12.81 36.28 -3.88
CA THR A 126 -12.23 36.15 -5.24
C THR A 126 -12.65 34.88 -5.99
N VAL A 127 -12.94 33.78 -5.29
CA VAL A 127 -13.43 32.53 -5.91
C VAL A 127 -14.88 32.64 -6.32
N ALA A 128 -15.72 33.26 -5.48
CA ALA A 128 -17.13 33.50 -5.80
C ALA A 128 -17.30 34.35 -7.07
N GLU A 129 -16.33 35.23 -7.38
CA GLU A 129 -16.34 36.05 -8.60
C GLU A 129 -15.79 35.32 -9.85
N ARG A 130 -15.00 34.26 -9.68
CA ARG A 130 -14.29 33.56 -10.77
C ARG A 130 -14.89 32.22 -11.18
N GLU A 131 -15.93 31.72 -10.52
CA GLU A 131 -16.69 30.57 -10.99
C GLU A 131 -17.62 31.08 -12.11
N PRO A 132 -17.28 30.95 -13.41
CA PRO A 132 -18.23 31.32 -14.45
C PRO A 132 -19.46 30.48 -14.22
N VAL A 133 -20.64 31.11 -14.24
CA VAL A 133 -21.89 30.38 -14.32
C VAL A 133 -21.81 29.55 -15.61
N VAL A 134 -21.37 28.30 -15.49
CA VAL A 134 -21.51 27.30 -16.55
C VAL A 134 -22.99 27.03 -16.58
N VAL A 135 -23.71 27.89 -17.31
CA VAL A 135 -25.08 27.66 -17.73
C VAL A 135 -24.98 26.43 -18.62
N ALA A 136 -25.20 25.25 -18.03
CA ALA A 136 -25.46 24.06 -18.80
C ALA A 136 -26.57 24.40 -19.81
N PRO A 137 -26.38 24.14 -21.11
CA PRO A 137 -27.42 24.40 -22.08
C PRO A 137 -28.67 23.64 -21.65
N ARG A 138 -29.72 24.38 -21.28
CA ARG A 138 -31.03 23.83 -20.96
C ARG A 138 -31.45 22.96 -22.14
N VAL A 139 -31.52 21.65 -21.91
CA VAL A 139 -32.28 20.73 -22.74
C VAL A 139 -33.69 21.30 -22.84
N ALA A 140 -34.15 21.51 -24.07
CA ALA A 140 -35.42 22.12 -24.39
C ALA A 140 -36.58 21.34 -23.76
N ILE A 141 -37.15 21.88 -22.68
CA ILE A 141 -38.42 21.43 -22.13
C ILE A 141 -39.52 22.17 -22.89
N SER A 142 -40.35 21.35 -23.53
CA SER A 142 -41.66 21.53 -24.16
C SER A 142 -42.32 22.95 -24.21
N PRO A 143 -42.87 23.37 -25.36
CA PRO A 143 -43.36 24.73 -25.63
C PRO A 143 -44.77 25.08 -25.06
N TRP A 144 -45.27 24.39 -24.03
CA TRP A 144 -46.68 24.50 -23.59
C TRP A 144 -46.95 25.33 -22.33
N LEU A 145 -45.95 25.94 -21.70
CA LEU A 145 -46.15 26.90 -20.60
C LEU A 145 -45.78 28.32 -21.05
N ARG A 146 -46.73 28.99 -21.71
CA ARG A 146 -46.76 30.46 -21.82
C ARG A 146 -47.58 31.01 -20.67
N GLU A 147 -46.94 31.74 -19.76
CA GLU A 147 -47.65 32.73 -18.94
C GLU A 147 -47.96 33.96 -19.82
N PRO A 148 -49.13 34.59 -19.64
CA PRO A 148 -49.47 35.80 -20.39
C PRO A 148 -48.76 37.03 -19.81
N GLU A 149 -48.16 37.83 -20.70
CA GLU A 149 -47.67 39.17 -20.39
C GLU A 149 -48.79 40.08 -19.86
N PRO A 150 -48.54 40.86 -18.80
CA PRO A 150 -49.33 42.05 -18.53
C PRO A 150 -48.65 43.28 -19.17
N PHE A 151 -49.42 43.91 -20.04
CA PHE A 151 -49.19 45.24 -20.60
C PHE A 151 -49.01 46.29 -19.49
N GLU A 152 -48.00 47.16 -19.65
CA GLU A 152 -48.05 48.53 -19.13
C GLU A 152 -49.01 49.38 -19.99
N PRO A 153 -49.65 50.41 -19.40
CA PRO A 153 -49.04 51.73 -19.47
C PRO A 153 -49.15 52.59 -18.19
N SER A 154 -48.24 53.55 -18.14
CA SER A 154 -47.97 54.60 -17.16
C SER A 154 -49.10 55.62 -16.97
N ILE A 155 -49.41 56.00 -15.72
CA ILE A 155 -50.04 57.29 -15.37
C ILE A 155 -49.49 57.81 -14.03
N ILE A 156 -48.88 59.00 -14.07
CA ILE A 156 -48.45 59.81 -12.93
C ILE A 156 -49.68 60.35 -12.18
N HIS A 157 -49.85 60.02 -10.90
CA HIS A 157 -50.87 60.62 -10.03
C HIS A 157 -50.30 61.18 -8.72
N LYS A 158 -50.76 62.40 -8.41
CA LYS A 158 -50.47 63.23 -7.24
C LYS A 158 -50.72 62.51 -5.90
N PRO A 159 -49.99 62.86 -4.82
CA PRO A 159 -50.21 62.27 -3.51
C PRO A 159 -51.53 62.78 -2.90
N ARG A 160 -52.52 61.89 -2.82
CA ARG A 160 -53.76 62.09 -2.06
C ARG A 160 -53.64 61.27 -0.78
N ARG A 161 -53.73 61.93 0.40
CA ARG A 161 -53.76 61.28 1.72
C ARG A 161 -54.87 60.22 1.73
N MET A 162 -54.47 58.94 1.71
CA MET A 162 -55.38 57.81 1.88
C MET A 162 -55.76 57.69 3.35
N VAL A 163 -57.03 57.94 3.65
CA VAL A 163 -57.66 57.49 4.88
C VAL A 163 -57.91 55.99 4.71
N LEU A 164 -57.27 55.17 5.54
CA LEU A 164 -57.32 53.71 5.46
C LEU A 164 -58.79 53.25 5.62
N PRO A 165 -59.36 52.52 4.64
CA PRO A 165 -60.72 52.01 4.77
C PRO A 165 -60.78 50.97 5.90
N PRO A 166 -61.85 50.95 6.71
CA PRO A 166 -61.96 50.11 7.91
C PRO A 166 -61.88 48.60 7.62
N GLN A 167 -62.08 48.17 6.37
CA GLN A 167 -61.90 46.77 5.95
C GLN A 167 -60.43 46.31 5.94
N LEU A 168 -59.48 47.23 5.74
CA LEU A 168 -58.05 46.90 5.73
C LEU A 168 -57.52 46.63 7.15
N ALA A 169 -58.13 47.26 8.16
CA ALA A 169 -57.85 46.97 9.57
C ALA A 169 -58.33 45.57 9.99
N GLN A 170 -59.41 45.07 9.39
CA GLN A 170 -59.88 43.69 9.62
C GLN A 170 -58.96 42.65 8.94
N LEU A 171 -58.50 42.92 7.73
CA LEU A 171 -57.52 42.06 7.04
C LEU A 171 -56.18 41.99 7.79
N LEU A 172 -55.70 43.11 8.35
CA LEU A 172 -54.50 43.13 9.18
C LEU A 172 -54.68 42.37 10.50
N ARG A 173 -55.87 42.43 11.11
CA ARG A 173 -56.18 41.66 12.34
C ARG A 173 -56.25 40.14 12.10
N LEU A 174 -56.69 39.71 10.92
CA LEU A 174 -56.73 38.29 10.55
C LEU A 174 -55.41 37.77 9.96
N GLY A 175 -54.63 38.63 9.31
CA GLY A 175 -53.34 38.27 8.73
C GLY A 175 -52.28 37.95 9.79
N TRP A 176 -52.18 38.77 10.84
CA TRP A 176 -51.18 38.61 11.91
C TRP A 176 -51.11 37.20 12.52
N PRO A 177 -52.22 36.57 12.98
CA PRO A 177 -52.14 35.23 13.56
C PRO A 177 -51.71 34.16 12.54
N LEU A 178 -52.06 34.33 11.25
CA LEU A 178 -51.63 33.41 10.20
C LEU A 178 -50.11 33.51 9.97
N THR A 179 -49.56 34.73 9.96
CA THR A 179 -48.11 34.94 9.82
C THR A 179 -47.34 34.37 11.01
N VAL A 180 -47.86 34.53 12.23
CA VAL A 180 -47.25 33.96 13.44
C VAL A 180 -47.29 32.43 13.41
N MET A 181 -48.42 31.83 13.01
CA MET A 181 -48.53 30.38 12.83
C MET A 181 -47.51 29.87 11.80
N LEU A 182 -47.42 30.52 10.63
CA LEU A 182 -46.45 30.17 9.59
C LEU A 182 -45.01 30.25 10.09
N CYS A 183 -44.65 31.36 10.76
CA CYS A 183 -43.31 31.52 11.35
C CYS A 183 -42.99 30.44 12.38
N LEU A 184 -43.91 30.09 13.28
CA LEU A 184 -43.71 29.04 14.27
C LEU A 184 -43.57 27.65 13.62
N SER A 185 -44.39 27.34 12.61
CA SER A 185 -44.24 26.09 11.86
C SER A 185 -42.91 26.01 11.12
N PHE A 186 -42.45 27.10 10.50
CA PHE A 186 -41.14 27.15 9.85
C PHE A 186 -39.99 27.00 10.84
N LEU A 187 -40.09 27.64 12.01
CA LEU A 187 -39.09 27.50 13.08
C LEU A 187 -39.03 26.06 13.59
N SER A 188 -40.18 25.43 13.84
CA SER A 188 -40.25 24.04 14.31
C SER A 188 -39.72 23.04 13.28
N TYR A 189 -40.02 23.24 11.99
CA TYR A 189 -39.45 22.45 10.90
C TYR A 189 -37.93 22.64 10.78
N TYR A 190 -37.44 23.87 10.94
CA TYR A 190 -36.01 24.17 10.95
C TYR A 190 -35.30 23.49 12.14
N PHE A 191 -35.88 23.54 13.34
CA PHE A 191 -35.34 22.82 14.50
C PHE A 191 -35.42 21.31 14.34
N PHE A 192 -36.46 20.77 13.72
CA PHE A 192 -36.56 19.35 13.38
C PHE A 192 -35.48 18.93 12.37
N GLN A 193 -35.23 19.73 11.33
CA GLN A 193 -34.14 19.52 10.38
C GLN A 193 -32.78 19.57 11.09
N LEU A 194 -32.54 20.57 11.95
CA LEU A 194 -31.32 20.68 12.73
C LEU A 194 -31.10 19.47 13.64
N SER A 195 -32.15 19.04 14.34
CA SER A 195 -32.08 17.89 15.26
C SER A 195 -32.00 16.54 14.54
N SER A 196 -32.55 16.44 13.33
CA SER A 196 -32.36 15.29 12.45
C SER A 196 -30.90 15.20 11.97
N MET A 197 -30.29 16.32 11.56
CA MET A 197 -28.89 16.34 11.14
C MET A 197 -27.91 16.05 12.28
N THR A 198 -28.19 16.53 13.50
CA THR A 198 -27.34 16.22 14.67
C THR A 198 -27.52 14.78 15.18
N ASN A 199 -28.65 14.12 14.92
CA ASN A 199 -28.87 12.73 15.34
C ASN A 199 -28.54 11.68 14.25
N THR A 200 -28.50 12.05 12.97
CA THR A 200 -27.99 11.15 11.92
C THR A 200 -26.48 10.90 11.98
N GLU A 201 -25.73 11.67 12.76
CA GLU A 201 -24.32 11.35 13.06
C GLU A 201 -24.16 10.39 14.25
N ALA A 202 -25.22 10.18 15.07
CA ALA A 202 -25.16 9.34 16.26
C ALA A 202 -25.94 8.01 16.16
N VAL A 203 -26.84 7.86 15.18
CA VAL A 203 -27.61 6.62 15.00
C VAL A 203 -27.01 5.80 13.86
N THR A 204 -26.30 4.73 14.24
CA THR A 204 -25.89 3.59 13.39
C THR A 204 -24.83 3.85 12.30
N ARG A 205 -23.71 4.51 12.63
CA ARG A 205 -22.45 3.78 12.41
C ARG A 205 -22.34 2.84 13.59
N THR A 206 -22.98 1.67 13.50
CA THR A 206 -22.34 0.48 14.07
C THR A 206 -20.92 0.59 13.60
N VAL A 207 -20.01 0.90 14.53
CA VAL A 207 -18.60 0.57 14.38
C VAL A 207 -18.69 -0.89 13.95
N ARG A 208 -18.59 -1.11 12.64
CA ARG A 208 -18.42 -2.43 12.08
C ARG A 208 -17.08 -2.74 12.68
N THR A 209 -17.10 -3.39 13.85
CA THR A 209 -15.92 -3.96 14.48
C THR A 209 -15.41 -4.85 13.38
N THR A 210 -14.49 -4.30 12.60
CA THR A 210 -13.89 -4.97 11.46
C THR A 210 -13.44 -6.28 12.05
N PRO A 211 -14.01 -7.42 11.62
CA PRO A 211 -13.75 -8.70 12.25
C PRO A 211 -12.25 -8.82 12.39
N THR A 212 -11.80 -9.09 13.62
CA THR A 212 -10.40 -9.08 14.04
C THR A 212 -9.67 -10.29 13.46
N TRP A 213 -9.76 -10.50 12.14
CA TRP A 213 -9.12 -11.57 11.42
C TRP A 213 -7.62 -11.61 11.70
N ARG A 214 -7.02 -10.47 12.04
CA ARG A 214 -5.62 -10.36 12.46
C ARG A 214 -5.26 -11.32 13.60
N ASP A 215 -6.18 -11.50 14.54
CA ASP A 215 -5.96 -12.27 15.75
C ASP A 215 -6.72 -13.62 15.71
N HIS A 216 -7.24 -14.01 14.54
CA HIS A 216 -8.00 -15.26 14.34
C HIS A 216 -7.53 -16.01 13.09
N VAL A 217 -7.84 -17.31 13.02
CA VAL A 217 -7.63 -18.07 11.79
C VAL A 217 -8.52 -17.50 10.69
N TYR A 218 -7.93 -17.26 9.53
CA TYR A 218 -8.59 -16.77 8.34
C TYR A 218 -8.27 -17.65 7.14
N THR A 219 -9.27 -17.91 6.31
CA THR A 219 -9.13 -18.72 5.10
C THR A 219 -9.89 -18.10 3.95
N ALA A 220 -9.30 -18.09 2.76
CA ALA A 220 -9.96 -17.69 1.53
C ALA A 220 -9.72 -18.71 0.42
N ALA A 221 -10.79 -19.31 -0.09
CA ALA A 221 -10.69 -20.19 -1.26
C ALA A 221 -10.22 -19.41 -2.51
N VAL A 222 -10.70 -18.16 -2.64
CA VAL A 222 -10.42 -17.23 -3.73
C VAL A 222 -9.89 -15.92 -3.11
N PRO A 223 -8.59 -15.84 -2.78
CA PRO A 223 -8.01 -14.63 -2.16
C PRO A 223 -8.09 -13.44 -3.12
N GLY A 224 -8.17 -12.20 -2.62
CA GLY A 224 -7.91 -11.01 -3.43
C GLY A 224 -8.94 -9.89 -3.38
N ALA A 225 -8.52 -8.71 -3.83
CA ALA A 225 -9.31 -7.49 -3.81
C ALA A 225 -10.53 -7.64 -4.72
N SER A 226 -11.73 -7.68 -4.13
CA SER A 226 -13.02 -8.00 -4.77
C SER A 226 -13.32 -9.49 -5.00
N CYS A 227 -12.39 -10.39 -4.68
CA CYS A 227 -12.61 -11.83 -4.81
C CYS A 227 -13.09 -12.45 -3.51
N ASP A 228 -12.54 -11.97 -2.39
CA ASP A 228 -12.96 -12.38 -1.07
C ASP A 228 -14.02 -11.43 -0.48
N ASN A 229 -15.19 -11.99 -0.15
CA ASN A 229 -16.29 -11.27 0.47
C ASN A 229 -16.21 -11.26 2.01
N ALA A 230 -15.24 -11.95 2.62
CA ALA A 230 -15.11 -12.07 4.08
C ALA A 230 -14.64 -10.76 4.77
N GLY A 231 -14.40 -9.70 4.00
CA GLY A 231 -14.14 -8.35 4.53
C GLY A 231 -12.73 -8.17 5.07
N VAL A 232 -11.78 -8.97 4.58
CA VAL A 232 -10.36 -8.77 4.82
C VAL A 232 -9.78 -7.86 3.75
N ASP A 233 -8.69 -7.18 4.09
CA ASP A 233 -8.03 -6.21 3.26
C ASP A 233 -7.02 -6.91 2.35
N TRP A 234 -7.40 -6.96 1.09
CA TRP A 234 -6.57 -7.42 0.00
C TRP A 234 -6.16 -6.21 -0.81
N GLU A 235 -4.88 -6.14 -1.15
CA GLU A 235 -4.31 -5.01 -1.85
C GLU A 235 -3.49 -5.48 -3.04
N VAL A 236 -3.53 -4.67 -4.11
CA VAL A 236 -2.67 -4.82 -5.28
C VAL A 236 -1.85 -3.54 -5.33
N PRO A 237 -0.54 -3.60 -5.03
CA PRO A 237 0.34 -2.44 -5.11
C PRO A 237 0.25 -1.75 -6.47
N ASP A 238 0.15 -0.42 -6.46
CA ASP A 238 0.12 0.41 -7.67
C ASP A 238 1.50 0.93 -8.07
N HIS A 239 2.57 0.47 -7.40
CA HIS A 239 3.94 0.84 -7.67
C HIS A 239 4.92 -0.27 -7.27
N TYR A 240 6.14 -0.20 -7.78
CA TYR A 240 7.29 -0.95 -7.29
C TYR A 240 8.57 -0.13 -7.49
N LYS A 241 9.69 -0.58 -6.93
CA LYS A 241 10.99 0.06 -7.14
C LYS A 241 11.80 -0.69 -8.17
N GLY A 242 12.08 -0.01 -9.28
CA GLY A 242 12.96 -0.51 -10.32
C GLY A 242 14.32 0.16 -10.27
N GLN A 243 15.35 -0.58 -10.70
CA GLN A 243 16.59 0.06 -11.15
C GLN A 243 16.34 0.62 -12.55
N VAL A 244 16.46 1.93 -12.70
CA VAL A 244 16.41 2.56 -14.02
C VAL A 244 17.84 2.57 -14.55
N SER A 245 18.11 1.74 -15.57
CA SER A 245 19.37 1.85 -16.30
C SER A 245 19.48 3.27 -16.83
N PRO A 246 20.59 3.99 -16.56
CA PRO A 246 20.76 5.33 -17.08
C PRO A 246 20.61 5.25 -18.60
N SER A 247 19.59 5.92 -19.14
CA SER A 247 19.39 6.00 -20.58
C SER A 247 20.59 6.72 -21.16
N VAL A 248 21.57 5.96 -21.65
CA VAL A 248 22.72 6.50 -22.37
C VAL A 248 22.14 7.25 -23.56
N LYS A 249 22.21 8.59 -23.54
CA LYS A 249 21.81 9.38 -24.71
C LYS A 249 22.70 8.93 -25.88
N PRO A 250 22.14 8.35 -26.95
CA PRO A 250 22.95 7.95 -28.09
C PRO A 250 23.50 9.23 -28.73
N GLY A 251 24.80 9.49 -28.56
CA GLY A 251 25.46 10.64 -29.20
C GLY A 251 26.70 11.20 -28.50
N THR A 252 26.94 10.92 -27.22
CA THR A 252 28.10 11.48 -26.50
C THR A 252 29.13 10.39 -26.23
N ILE A 253 30.09 10.22 -27.16
CA ILE A 253 31.25 9.35 -26.98
C ILE A 253 32.30 10.13 -26.18
N ASP A 254 32.07 10.32 -24.88
CA ASP A 254 33.11 10.79 -23.97
C ASP A 254 33.61 9.62 -23.13
N ASN A 255 34.83 9.16 -23.44
CA ASN A 255 35.48 7.97 -22.90
C ASN A 255 35.86 8.06 -21.40
N GLN A 256 35.25 8.93 -20.61
CA GLN A 256 35.63 9.16 -19.20
C GLN A 256 34.46 9.39 -18.24
N GLN A 257 33.22 9.07 -18.59
CA GLN A 257 32.12 9.29 -17.66
C GLN A 257 32.08 8.18 -16.59
N PRO A 258 32.24 8.51 -15.29
CA PRO A 258 32.23 7.53 -14.21
C PRO A 258 30.89 6.78 -14.23
N VAL A 259 30.96 5.46 -14.05
CA VAL A 259 29.80 4.58 -13.95
C VAL A 259 28.93 5.05 -12.78
N ALA A 260 27.91 5.83 -13.07
CA ALA A 260 26.99 6.32 -12.05
C ALA A 260 26.24 5.12 -11.45
N THR A 261 26.25 5.02 -10.13
CA THR A 261 25.48 4.00 -9.40
C THR A 261 24.01 4.09 -9.83
N PRO A 262 23.38 2.97 -10.24
CA PRO A 262 21.97 2.97 -10.60
C PRO A 262 21.14 3.52 -9.44
N THR A 263 20.34 4.56 -9.69
CA THR A 263 19.41 5.09 -8.69
C THR A 263 18.11 4.30 -8.77
N SER A 264 17.63 3.85 -7.61
CA SER A 264 16.31 3.23 -7.49
C SER A 264 15.24 4.29 -7.71
N GLN A 265 14.26 4.01 -8.58
CA GLN A 265 13.13 4.90 -8.82
C GLN A 265 11.82 4.15 -8.59
N VAL A 266 10.83 4.89 -8.09
CA VAL A 266 9.45 4.39 -7.94
C VAL A 266 8.81 4.37 -9.33
N ILE A 267 8.38 3.20 -9.77
CA ILE A 267 7.66 2.98 -11.02
C ILE A 267 6.20 2.73 -10.64
N VAL A 268 5.29 3.52 -11.19
CA VAL A 268 3.85 3.29 -11.04
C VAL A 268 3.48 2.06 -11.88
N ASP A 269 2.99 1.01 -11.23
CA ASP A 269 2.55 -0.21 -11.87
C ASP A 269 1.02 -0.28 -11.89
N THR A 270 0.46 -0.07 -13.07
CA THR A 270 -0.97 -0.30 -13.34
C THR A 270 -1.19 -1.57 -14.16
N SER A 271 -0.14 -2.38 -14.29
CA SER A 271 -0.13 -3.55 -15.16
C SER A 271 -0.51 -4.84 -14.43
N THR A 272 -0.54 -4.84 -13.10
CA THR A 272 -1.05 -5.97 -12.32
C THR A 272 -2.58 -5.97 -12.30
N VAL A 273 -3.20 -7.03 -12.81
CA VAL A 273 -4.66 -7.21 -12.88
C VAL A 273 -5.07 -8.48 -12.14
N VAL A 274 -6.03 -8.38 -11.22
CA VAL A 274 -6.62 -9.52 -10.51
C VAL A 274 -8.01 -9.81 -11.06
N THR A 275 -8.25 -11.03 -11.53
CA THR A 275 -9.56 -11.51 -11.98
C THR A 275 -10.03 -12.65 -11.07
N CYS A 276 -11.22 -12.50 -10.47
CA CYS A 276 -11.78 -13.51 -9.58
C CYS A 276 -12.39 -14.66 -10.38
N GLN A 277 -11.91 -15.88 -10.13
CA GLN A 277 -12.47 -17.11 -10.69
C GLN A 277 -13.00 -18.01 -9.56
N GLN A 278 -13.86 -18.96 -9.89
CA GLN A 278 -14.36 -19.92 -8.88
C GLN A 278 -13.25 -20.75 -8.24
N SER A 279 -12.15 -20.99 -8.96
CA SER A 279 -11.02 -21.79 -8.52
C SER A 279 -9.90 -20.99 -7.83
N GLY A 280 -9.97 -19.65 -7.79
CA GLY A 280 -8.91 -18.80 -7.26
C GLY A 280 -8.88 -17.42 -7.90
N ALA A 281 -7.98 -16.56 -7.44
CA ALA A 281 -7.70 -15.29 -8.09
C ALA A 281 -6.63 -15.46 -9.15
N LEU A 282 -6.98 -15.11 -10.38
CA LEU A 282 -6.05 -15.05 -11.49
C LEU A 282 -5.34 -13.69 -11.45
N LEU A 283 -4.05 -13.71 -11.11
CA LEU A 283 -3.15 -12.58 -11.17
C LEU A 283 -2.47 -12.55 -12.55
N THR A 284 -2.65 -11.48 -13.30
CA THR A 284 -2.07 -11.28 -14.64
C THR A 284 -1.19 -10.05 -14.63
N HIS A 285 0.05 -10.17 -15.12
CA HIS A 285 0.98 -9.06 -15.27
C HIS A 285 0.95 -8.57 -16.72
N MET A 286 0.44 -7.37 -16.99
CA MET A 286 0.18 -6.89 -18.34
C MET A 286 1.41 -6.27 -19.02
N ASN A 287 2.41 -5.85 -18.24
CA ASN A 287 3.69 -5.29 -18.70
C ASN A 287 4.79 -5.61 -17.70
N HIS A 288 6.03 -5.16 -17.94
CA HIS A 288 7.14 -5.23 -16.99
C HIS A 288 7.37 -6.61 -16.36
N TYR A 289 7.30 -7.68 -17.16
CA TYR A 289 7.22 -9.06 -16.67
C TYR A 289 8.39 -9.51 -15.77
N ALA A 290 9.52 -8.80 -15.79
CA ALA A 290 10.65 -9.05 -14.88
C ALA A 290 10.37 -8.60 -13.43
N ALA A 291 9.47 -7.65 -13.21
CA ALA A 291 9.00 -7.27 -11.88
C ALA A 291 7.92 -8.24 -11.39
N PHE A 292 7.72 -8.31 -10.07
CA PHE A 292 6.65 -9.12 -9.50
C PHE A 292 5.31 -8.39 -9.59
N ALA A 293 4.37 -8.95 -10.35
CA ALA A 293 2.96 -8.69 -10.10
C ALA A 293 2.61 -9.28 -8.74
N THR A 294 2.09 -8.46 -7.82
CA THR A 294 1.94 -8.82 -6.42
C THR A 294 0.51 -8.57 -5.94
N MET A 295 0.02 -9.44 -5.06
CA MET A 295 -1.19 -9.22 -4.27
C MET A 295 -0.88 -9.50 -2.80
N ILE A 296 -1.42 -8.66 -1.91
CA ILE A 296 -1.04 -8.59 -0.51
C ILE A 296 -2.28 -8.81 0.37
N PHE A 297 -2.16 -9.72 1.32
CA PHE A 297 -3.03 -9.81 2.48
C PHE A 297 -2.55 -8.78 3.51
N ALA A 298 -3.25 -7.67 3.65
CA ALA A 298 -2.80 -6.49 4.38
C ALA A 298 -3.64 -6.22 5.64
N SER A 299 -3.05 -5.59 6.66
CA SER A 299 -3.72 -5.24 7.94
C SER A 299 -3.98 -3.74 8.13
N LYS A 300 -4.10 -2.98 7.03
CA LYS A 300 -4.41 -1.53 7.04
C LYS A 300 -3.53 -0.73 8.01
N GLY A 301 -2.21 -0.91 7.94
CA GLY A 301 -1.26 -0.19 8.80
C GLY A 301 -1.04 -0.77 10.19
N LEU A 302 -1.82 -1.77 10.62
CA LEU A 302 -1.53 -2.50 11.86
C LEU A 302 -0.56 -3.63 11.59
N ALA A 303 0.43 -3.86 12.44
CA ALA A 303 1.24 -5.06 12.34
C ALA A 303 0.38 -6.32 12.63
N LEU A 304 0.54 -7.36 11.82
CA LEU A 304 0.16 -8.74 12.11
C LEU A 304 0.92 -9.24 13.36
N PRO A 305 0.39 -10.22 14.12
CA PRO A 305 1.12 -10.82 15.24
C PRO A 305 2.47 -11.36 14.77
N GLN A 306 3.50 -11.27 15.62
CA GLN A 306 4.86 -11.73 15.30
C GLN A 306 4.96 -13.25 15.10
N HIS A 307 3.96 -13.99 15.56
CA HIS A 307 3.89 -15.44 15.42
C HIS A 307 2.67 -15.78 14.56
N PHE A 308 2.89 -16.27 13.35
CA PHE A 308 1.82 -16.66 12.45
C PHE A 308 2.30 -17.68 11.43
N LYS A 309 1.33 -18.38 10.83
CA LYS A 309 1.51 -19.24 9.68
C LYS A 309 0.69 -18.71 8.52
N ALA A 310 1.29 -18.66 7.35
CA ALA A 310 0.63 -18.34 6.09
C ALA A 310 0.84 -19.47 5.09
N GLN A 311 -0.19 -19.78 4.30
CA GLN A 311 -0.14 -20.77 3.24
C GLN A 311 -0.96 -20.30 2.04
N ILE A 312 -0.47 -20.58 0.83
CA ILE A 312 -1.17 -20.30 -0.42
C ILE A 312 -0.85 -21.37 -1.46
N THR A 313 -1.82 -21.70 -2.30
CA THR A 313 -1.59 -22.53 -3.50
C THR A 313 -1.45 -21.64 -4.72
N GLY A 314 -0.29 -21.66 -5.36
CA GLY A 314 -0.03 -20.99 -6.64
C GLY A 314 -0.05 -21.99 -7.79
N SER A 315 -0.72 -21.67 -8.89
CA SER A 315 -0.80 -22.51 -10.09
C SER A 315 -0.56 -21.72 -11.36
N ILE A 316 0.23 -22.27 -12.28
CA ILE A 316 0.55 -21.65 -13.57
C ILE A 316 -0.67 -21.73 -14.49
N VAL A 317 -0.97 -20.63 -15.18
CA VAL A 317 -1.98 -20.61 -16.24
C VAL A 317 -1.34 -20.31 -17.59
N ASN A 318 -0.69 -19.15 -17.72
CA ASN A 318 -0.01 -18.74 -18.95
C ASN A 318 1.35 -18.14 -18.59
N THR A 319 2.43 -18.91 -18.69
CA THR A 319 3.78 -18.43 -18.39
C THR A 319 4.81 -19.09 -19.30
N SER A 320 6.00 -18.50 -19.37
CA SER A 320 7.19 -19.12 -19.91
C SER A 320 7.81 -20.13 -18.92
N PRO A 321 8.80 -20.93 -19.36
CA PRO A 321 9.63 -21.77 -18.48
C PRO A 321 10.41 -21.02 -17.38
N GLY A 322 10.58 -19.70 -17.50
CA GLY A 322 11.31 -18.87 -16.55
C GLY A 322 10.46 -18.22 -15.46
N ALA A 323 9.18 -18.57 -15.34
CA ALA A 323 8.31 -17.97 -14.35
C ALA A 323 8.61 -18.39 -12.92
N ILE A 324 8.41 -17.45 -12.00
CA ILE A 324 8.72 -17.55 -10.57
C ILE A 324 7.49 -17.12 -9.78
N PHE A 325 7.12 -17.95 -8.81
CA PHE A 325 6.13 -17.66 -7.77
C PHE A 325 6.82 -17.13 -6.54
N ALA A 326 6.20 -16.19 -5.84
CA ALA A 326 6.67 -15.68 -4.56
C ALA A 326 5.61 -15.87 -3.46
N LEU A 327 6.07 -16.20 -2.25
CA LEU A 327 5.36 -16.00 -0.99
C LEU A 327 6.27 -15.17 -0.08
N GLY A 328 5.88 -13.92 0.15
CA GLY A 328 6.54 -12.98 1.05
C GLY A 328 5.85 -12.92 2.41
N VAL A 329 6.64 -13.02 3.48
CA VAL A 329 6.20 -12.75 4.86
C VAL A 329 6.99 -11.58 5.43
N ARG A 330 6.49 -11.01 6.52
CA ARG A 330 7.07 -9.79 7.11
C ARG A 330 7.11 -8.67 6.09
N ASP A 331 6.03 -8.58 5.31
CA ASP A 331 5.92 -7.55 4.29
C ASP A 331 5.76 -6.20 4.96
N GLN A 332 6.66 -5.28 4.62
CA GLN A 332 6.66 -3.92 5.15
C GLN A 332 5.76 -2.99 4.33
N SER A 333 5.10 -3.49 3.28
CA SER A 333 4.06 -2.76 2.54
C SER A 333 2.99 -2.24 3.50
N ASN A 334 2.61 -0.99 3.35
CA ASN A 334 1.60 -0.32 4.17
C ASN A 334 1.92 -0.24 5.67
N SER A 335 3.17 -0.40 6.06
CA SER A 335 3.60 0.14 7.36
C SER A 335 3.46 1.65 7.36
N ASP A 336 3.21 2.26 8.52
CA ASP A 336 3.27 3.73 8.63
C ASP A 336 4.65 4.27 8.19
N LEU A 337 5.70 3.42 8.28
CA LEU A 337 7.07 3.68 7.83
C LEU A 337 7.29 3.44 6.31
N SER A 338 6.32 2.84 5.62
CA SER A 338 6.38 2.63 4.17
C SER A 338 5.92 3.88 3.45
N SER A 339 6.86 4.81 3.29
CA SER A 339 6.67 5.90 2.33
C SER A 339 6.55 5.33 0.91
N ARG A 340 6.00 6.11 -0.03
CA ARG A 340 6.08 5.77 -1.46
C ARG A 340 7.53 5.62 -1.96
N ASP A 341 8.48 6.21 -1.22
CA ASP A 341 9.92 6.09 -1.41
C ASP A 341 10.53 4.92 -0.63
N SER A 342 9.72 4.04 -0.06
CA SER A 342 10.11 2.75 0.52
C SER A 342 9.58 1.63 -0.39
N GLY A 343 10.40 0.62 -0.64
CA GLY A 343 10.01 -0.62 -1.30
C GLY A 343 9.08 -1.50 -0.45
N TYR A 344 8.92 -2.75 -0.88
CA TYR A 344 8.21 -3.79 -0.13
C TYR A 344 9.25 -4.73 0.45
N GLY A 345 9.95 -4.28 1.49
CA GLY A 345 10.90 -5.14 2.18
C GLY A 345 10.15 -6.35 2.74
N ASN A 346 10.65 -7.56 2.49
CA ASN A 346 10.04 -8.79 2.96
C ASN A 346 11.04 -9.95 2.91
N ASP A 347 10.67 -11.05 3.57
CA ASP A 347 11.35 -12.34 3.44
C ASP A 347 10.52 -13.23 2.52
N THR A 348 11.07 -13.51 1.35
CA THR A 348 10.34 -14.17 0.27
C THR A 348 10.91 -15.54 -0.05
N LEU A 349 10.02 -16.54 -0.05
CA LEU A 349 10.24 -17.81 -0.74
C LEU A 349 9.84 -17.66 -2.20
N GLN A 350 10.78 -17.92 -3.10
CA GLN A 350 10.56 -17.97 -4.54
C GLN A 350 10.65 -19.39 -5.05
N VAL A 351 9.75 -19.77 -5.97
CA VAL A 351 9.75 -21.10 -6.59
C VAL A 351 9.52 -20.96 -8.10
N GLY A 352 10.46 -21.46 -8.89
CA GLY A 352 10.37 -21.56 -10.33
C GLY A 352 9.56 -22.78 -10.77
N ILE A 353 9.04 -22.73 -12.00
CA ILE A 353 8.25 -23.84 -12.55
C ILE A 353 9.09 -25.11 -12.78
N ASP A 354 10.40 -24.93 -12.93
CA ASP A 354 11.43 -25.98 -13.03
C ASP A 354 11.74 -26.63 -11.67
N GLY A 355 11.13 -26.15 -10.59
CA GLY A 355 11.34 -26.62 -9.23
C GLY A 355 12.52 -25.96 -8.53
N SER A 356 13.24 -25.05 -9.18
CA SER A 356 14.21 -24.20 -8.48
C SER A 356 13.51 -23.38 -7.41
N TRP A 357 14.16 -23.15 -6.28
CA TRP A 357 13.63 -22.26 -5.26
C TRP A 357 14.74 -21.52 -4.54
N GLU A 358 14.39 -20.36 -3.99
CA GLU A 358 15.29 -19.56 -3.18
C GLU A 358 14.54 -18.80 -2.09
N ILE A 359 15.25 -18.49 -1.01
CA ILE A 359 14.72 -17.69 0.09
C ILE A 359 15.63 -16.46 0.21
N VAL A 360 15.01 -15.30 0.05
CA VAL A 360 15.69 -14.01 -0.01
C VAL A 360 15.02 -13.01 0.90
N ARG A 361 15.80 -12.04 1.37
CA ARG A 361 15.29 -10.79 1.91
C ARG A 361 15.38 -9.71 0.83
N TYR A 362 14.27 -9.05 0.58
CA TYR A 362 14.24 -7.83 -0.22
C TYR A 362 14.43 -6.61 0.66
N ASN A 363 15.27 -5.67 0.22
CA ASN A 363 15.53 -4.43 0.93
C ASN A 363 14.30 -3.50 0.87
N ASN A 364 13.89 -2.97 2.02
CA ASN A 364 12.75 -2.05 2.13
C ASN A 364 12.98 -0.68 1.48
N SER A 365 14.17 -0.32 1.04
CA SER A 365 14.45 0.95 0.35
C SER A 365 14.67 0.76 -1.15
N SER A 366 15.23 -0.37 -1.59
CA SER A 366 15.61 -0.54 -3.01
C SER A 366 14.82 -1.62 -3.74
N GLN A 367 14.09 -2.50 -3.03
CA GLN A 367 13.55 -3.77 -3.54
C GLN A 367 14.59 -4.67 -4.23
N ALA A 368 15.88 -4.41 -4.02
CA ALA A 368 16.92 -5.34 -4.42
C ALA A 368 17.00 -6.48 -3.40
N VAL A 369 17.48 -7.65 -3.84
CA VAL A 369 17.85 -8.73 -2.92
C VAL A 369 18.99 -8.24 -2.03
N ASP A 370 18.70 -8.09 -0.75
CA ASP A 370 19.66 -7.68 0.28
C ASP A 370 20.48 -8.87 0.76
N LEU A 371 19.78 -9.97 1.05
CA LEU A 371 20.38 -11.20 1.55
C LEU A 371 19.71 -12.42 0.92
N ARG A 372 20.52 -13.40 0.56
CA ARG A 372 20.07 -14.70 0.09
C ARG A 372 20.37 -15.74 1.16
N PHE A 373 19.33 -16.26 1.79
CA PHE A 373 19.47 -17.21 2.91
C PHE A 373 19.72 -18.63 2.43
N ALA A 374 19.02 -19.04 1.37
CA ALA A 374 19.14 -20.38 0.81
C ALA A 374 18.56 -20.49 -0.59
N ARG A 375 18.89 -21.60 -1.23
CA ARG A 375 18.39 -22.02 -2.53
C ARG A 375 18.45 -23.53 -2.63
N GLY A 376 17.65 -24.10 -3.51
CA GLY A 376 17.64 -25.53 -3.76
C GLY A 376 16.67 -25.89 -4.87
N PHE A 377 16.27 -27.16 -4.88
CA PHE A 377 15.30 -27.66 -5.85
C PHE A 377 14.28 -28.58 -5.19
N VAL A 378 13.07 -28.56 -5.73
CA VAL A 378 12.00 -29.52 -5.48
C VAL A 378 11.60 -30.16 -6.81
N ARG A 379 10.70 -31.14 -6.76
CA ARG A 379 10.12 -31.70 -7.98
C ARG A 379 9.39 -30.60 -8.75
N ALA A 380 9.79 -30.39 -10.00
CA ALA A 380 9.11 -29.51 -10.94
C ALA A 380 7.61 -29.82 -11.02
N ALA A 381 6.78 -28.78 -10.88
CA ALA A 381 5.34 -28.87 -10.93
C ALA A 381 4.74 -27.57 -11.48
N ARG A 382 3.51 -27.66 -11.98
CA ARG A 382 2.74 -26.47 -12.41
C ARG A 382 1.95 -25.81 -11.29
N SER A 383 1.95 -26.43 -10.11
CA SER A 383 1.26 -25.93 -8.94
C SER A 383 2.07 -26.31 -7.69
N TYR A 384 2.18 -25.35 -6.78
CA TYR A 384 2.87 -25.52 -5.50
C TYR A 384 2.01 -25.00 -4.37
N ILE A 385 2.04 -25.71 -3.25
CA ILE A 385 1.56 -25.18 -1.96
C ILE A 385 2.78 -24.54 -1.29
N LEU A 386 2.77 -23.22 -1.16
CA LEU A 386 3.81 -22.46 -0.48
C LEU A 386 3.32 -22.15 0.93
N ALA A 387 4.15 -22.36 1.94
CA ALA A 387 3.83 -21.94 3.30
C ALA A 387 5.06 -21.39 4.03
N ALA A 388 4.79 -20.45 4.92
CA ALA A 388 5.76 -19.85 5.82
C ALA A 388 5.18 -19.85 7.24
N GLU A 389 6.01 -20.22 8.22
CA GLU A 389 5.71 -20.12 9.64
C GLU A 389 6.73 -19.16 10.25
N THR A 390 6.24 -18.04 10.77
CA THR A 390 7.04 -17.01 11.43
C THR A 390 6.84 -17.13 12.93
N ASN A 391 7.96 -17.17 13.66
CA ASN A 391 8.02 -17.22 15.11
C ASN A 391 9.05 -16.19 15.60
N GLY A 392 8.65 -14.91 15.59
CA GLY A 392 9.58 -13.80 15.80
C GLY A 392 10.65 -13.77 14.71
N ASP A 393 11.92 -13.80 15.10
CA ASP A 393 13.06 -13.77 14.16
C ASP A 393 13.25 -15.08 13.39
N ILE A 394 12.65 -16.19 13.84
CA ILE A 394 12.80 -17.50 13.21
C ILE A 394 11.66 -17.72 12.21
N MET A 395 12.01 -18.09 10.99
CA MET A 395 11.04 -18.44 9.95
C MET A 395 11.32 -19.81 9.37
N SER A 396 10.29 -20.63 9.21
CA SER A 396 10.35 -21.90 8.50
C SER A 396 9.54 -21.83 7.21
N PHE A 397 10.15 -22.21 6.10
CA PHE A 397 9.52 -22.21 4.77
C PHE A 397 9.30 -23.64 4.29
N SER A 398 8.17 -23.88 3.64
CA SER A 398 7.81 -25.18 3.10
C SER A 398 7.21 -25.08 1.70
N ILE A 399 7.45 -26.14 0.92
CA ILE A 399 6.84 -26.35 -0.39
C ILE A 399 6.16 -27.72 -0.35
N ASN A 400 4.89 -27.79 -0.76
CA ASN A 400 4.10 -29.02 -0.79
C ASN A 400 4.12 -29.76 0.57
N ASN A 401 3.95 -29.01 1.67
CA ASN A 401 3.99 -29.48 3.06
C ASN A 401 5.34 -30.06 3.53
N GLN A 402 6.42 -29.89 2.77
CA GLN A 402 7.76 -30.27 3.18
C GLN A 402 8.57 -29.02 3.54
N THR A 403 9.07 -28.94 4.78
CA THR A 403 9.97 -27.86 5.20
C THR A 403 11.27 -27.93 4.41
N ILE A 404 11.54 -26.89 3.62
CA ILE A 404 12.74 -26.76 2.80
C ILE A 404 13.82 -25.93 3.51
N ALA A 405 13.43 -25.14 4.50
CA ALA A 405 14.34 -24.22 5.18
C ALA A 405 13.82 -23.75 6.53
N THR A 406 14.75 -23.44 7.43
CA THR A 406 14.51 -22.59 8.58
C THR A 406 15.63 -21.58 8.64
N ILE A 407 15.29 -20.31 8.82
CA ILE A 407 16.22 -19.19 8.84
C ILE A 407 15.96 -18.34 10.08
N THR A 408 16.95 -17.56 10.48
CA THR A 408 16.82 -16.58 11.56
C THR A 408 17.22 -15.23 10.99
N ASP A 409 16.32 -14.26 11.04
CA ASP A 409 16.58 -12.91 10.59
C ASP A 409 15.81 -11.88 11.44
N PRO A 410 16.48 -11.04 12.25
CA PRO A 410 15.84 -10.03 13.07
C PRO A 410 15.53 -8.72 12.34
N THR A 411 15.80 -8.62 11.03
CA THR A 411 15.73 -7.33 10.29
C THR A 411 14.34 -6.72 10.25
N TYR A 412 13.31 -7.56 10.11
CA TYR A 412 11.90 -7.15 10.16
C TYR A 412 11.25 -7.72 11.41
N ALA A 413 11.13 -6.88 12.45
CA ALA A 413 10.50 -7.26 13.71
C ALA A 413 8.96 -7.37 13.58
N ASP A 414 8.38 -6.60 12.67
CA ASP A 414 6.94 -6.53 12.42
C ASP A 414 6.59 -7.02 11.02
N SER A 415 5.32 -7.36 10.80
CA SER A 415 4.78 -7.77 9.50
C SER A 415 3.49 -6.99 9.25
N TYR A 416 3.38 -6.27 8.14
CA TYR A 416 2.17 -5.51 7.78
C TYR A 416 1.34 -6.18 6.67
N GLY A 417 1.90 -7.24 6.10
CA GLY A 417 1.15 -8.13 5.22
C GLY A 417 1.85 -9.45 4.92
N VAL A 418 1.15 -10.27 4.15
CA VAL A 418 1.68 -11.45 3.48
C VAL A 418 1.46 -11.25 1.98
N SER A 419 2.54 -11.19 1.22
CA SER A 419 2.49 -10.98 -0.22
C SER A 419 2.65 -12.28 -0.98
N PHE A 420 2.08 -12.34 -2.17
CA PHE A 420 2.35 -13.38 -3.13
C PHE A 420 2.31 -12.80 -4.53
N GLY A 421 3.13 -13.37 -5.40
CA GLY A 421 3.34 -12.73 -6.70
C GLY A 421 3.88 -13.65 -7.77
N LEU A 422 3.94 -13.10 -8.97
CA LEU A 422 4.40 -13.72 -10.20
C LEU A 422 5.40 -12.79 -10.90
N SER A 423 6.57 -13.32 -11.23
CA SER A 423 7.52 -12.70 -12.17
C SER A 423 7.84 -13.70 -13.27
N ASP A 424 7.96 -13.22 -14.50
CA ASP A 424 8.31 -14.04 -15.66
C ASP A 424 9.13 -13.20 -16.66
N PRO A 425 10.45 -13.03 -16.41
CA PRO A 425 11.30 -12.19 -17.25
C PRO A 425 11.43 -12.68 -18.69
N ALA A 426 11.10 -13.95 -18.97
CA ALA A 426 11.17 -14.54 -20.30
C ALA A 426 9.81 -14.56 -21.04
N ALA A 427 8.76 -13.99 -20.44
CA ALA A 427 7.45 -13.90 -21.07
C ALA A 427 7.44 -12.97 -22.31
N VAL A 428 6.78 -13.42 -23.37
CA VAL A 428 6.46 -12.61 -24.57
C VAL A 428 5.01 -12.09 -24.52
N HIS A 429 4.17 -12.74 -23.73
CA HIS A 429 2.77 -12.40 -23.51
C HIS A 429 2.51 -12.23 -22.02
N ALA A 430 1.46 -11.49 -21.66
CA ALA A 430 1.09 -11.23 -20.27
C ALA A 430 1.05 -12.55 -19.44
N PRO A 431 2.01 -12.77 -18.52
CA PRO A 431 2.05 -13.97 -17.73
C PRO A 431 0.92 -13.94 -16.70
N SER A 432 0.39 -15.12 -16.35
CA SER A 432 -0.68 -15.24 -15.35
C SER A 432 -0.57 -16.49 -14.49
N ALA A 433 -0.97 -16.32 -13.24
CA ALA A 433 -0.96 -17.32 -12.18
C ALA A 433 -2.29 -17.30 -11.42
N LEU A 434 -2.78 -18.47 -11.04
CA LEU A 434 -3.97 -18.65 -10.20
C LEU A 434 -3.54 -18.90 -8.75
N PHE A 435 -3.94 -18.02 -7.84
CA PHE A 435 -3.73 -18.16 -6.39
C PHE A 435 -5.02 -18.60 -5.71
N SER A 436 -4.95 -19.61 -4.84
CA SER A 436 -6.12 -20.21 -4.19
C SER A 436 -5.80 -20.79 -2.82
N GLN A 437 -6.84 -21.07 -2.04
CA GLN A 437 -6.73 -21.75 -0.73
C GLN A 437 -5.77 -21.04 0.22
N PHE A 438 -5.91 -19.72 0.33
CA PHE A 438 -5.14 -18.94 1.29
C PHE A 438 -5.56 -19.31 2.71
N VAL A 439 -4.57 -19.49 3.58
CA VAL A 439 -4.75 -19.69 5.01
C VAL A 439 -3.79 -18.79 5.76
N TYR A 440 -4.33 -18.04 6.71
CA TYR A 440 -3.60 -17.26 7.68
C TYR A 440 -4.00 -17.73 9.08
N GLN A 441 -3.02 -18.05 9.91
CA GLN A 441 -3.24 -18.52 11.27
C GLN A 441 -2.28 -17.79 12.21
N PRO A 442 -2.75 -16.85 13.02
CA PRO A 442 -1.94 -16.34 14.11
C PRO A 442 -1.67 -17.48 15.09
N LEU A 443 -0.43 -17.58 15.52
CA LEU A 443 0.00 -18.55 16.50
C LEU A 443 0.00 -17.87 17.86
N ALA A 444 -0.39 -18.60 18.91
CA ALA A 444 -0.20 -18.09 20.25
C ALA A 444 1.30 -17.78 20.42
N GLU A 445 1.61 -16.65 21.05
CA GLU A 445 2.95 -16.40 21.57
C GLU A 445 3.26 -17.61 22.44
N THR A 446 4.06 -18.52 21.88
CA THR A 446 4.36 -19.77 22.54
C THR A 446 5.36 -19.31 23.56
N ALA A 447 4.85 -18.90 24.73
CA ALA A 447 5.57 -18.19 25.79
C ALA A 447 6.98 -18.69 25.71
N GLN A 448 7.87 -17.88 25.12
CA GLN A 448 9.22 -18.32 24.79
C GLN A 448 9.73 -18.83 26.11
N VAL A 449 9.71 -20.16 26.27
CA VAL A 449 10.24 -20.78 27.46
C VAL A 449 11.63 -20.23 27.45
N GLN A 450 11.94 -19.49 28.50
CA GLN A 450 13.22 -18.88 28.77
C GLN A 450 14.28 -19.98 28.87
N SER A 451 14.54 -20.72 27.79
CA SER A 451 15.89 -20.93 27.35
C SER A 451 16.36 -19.55 26.88
N GLN A 452 16.74 -18.61 27.76
CA GLN A 452 18.02 -18.77 28.47
C GLN A 452 18.77 -20.01 28.00
N ILE A 453 19.16 -19.99 26.72
CA ILE A 453 20.48 -20.43 26.35
C ILE A 453 21.44 -19.46 27.04
N ARG A 454 21.49 -19.52 28.38
CA ARG A 454 22.77 -19.64 29.06
C ARG A 454 23.39 -20.85 28.37
N THR A 455 24.45 -20.63 27.63
CA THR A 455 25.47 -21.64 27.32
C THR A 455 26.01 -22.21 28.64
N THR A 456 25.16 -22.94 29.37
CA THR A 456 25.59 -23.86 30.41
C THR A 456 25.89 -25.12 29.62
N ILE A 457 27.17 -25.26 29.26
CA ILE A 457 27.74 -26.50 28.79
C ILE A 457 27.61 -27.46 29.97
N THR A 458 26.49 -28.19 30.04
CA THR A 458 26.37 -29.35 30.92
C THR A 458 27.07 -30.48 30.17
N PRO A 459 28.27 -30.92 30.58
CA PRO A 459 28.95 -32.01 29.92
C PRO A 459 28.24 -33.29 30.38
N HIS A 460 27.35 -33.84 29.57
CA HIS A 460 27.01 -35.27 29.46
C HIS A 460 25.75 -35.42 28.59
N SER A 461 25.92 -35.78 27.32
CA SER A 461 25.47 -37.08 26.79
C SER A 461 25.38 -37.01 25.26
N LEU A 462 26.20 -37.83 24.60
CA LEU A 462 26.05 -38.30 23.22
C LEU A 462 25.90 -37.19 22.17
N GLN A 463 27.03 -36.70 21.67
CA GLN A 463 27.06 -36.12 20.33
C GLN A 463 26.29 -37.07 19.40
N PRO A 464 25.23 -36.63 18.71
CA PRO A 464 24.67 -37.44 17.64
C PRO A 464 25.84 -37.72 16.69
N VAL A 465 26.15 -39.00 16.52
CA VAL A 465 27.17 -39.45 15.56
C VAL A 465 26.86 -38.71 14.26
N PRO A 466 27.80 -37.91 13.71
CA PRO A 466 27.57 -37.17 12.48
C PRO A 466 27.08 -38.17 11.46
N THR A 467 25.81 -38.04 11.07
CA THR A 467 25.19 -38.98 10.16
C THR A 467 25.83 -38.72 8.82
N ILE A 468 26.72 -39.60 8.40
CA ILE A 468 27.45 -39.46 7.14
C ILE A 468 26.40 -39.37 6.03
N TYR A 469 26.40 -38.24 5.34
CA TYR A 469 25.56 -38.07 4.17
C TYR A 469 26.05 -39.01 3.06
N THR A 470 25.18 -39.88 2.57
CA THR A 470 25.47 -40.75 1.43
C THR A 470 24.40 -40.57 0.35
N ALA A 471 24.84 -40.47 -0.89
CA ALA A 471 24.01 -40.31 -2.06
C ALA A 471 24.39 -41.40 -3.07
N VAL A 472 23.41 -42.18 -3.54
CA VAL A 472 23.64 -43.21 -4.57
C VAL A 472 23.98 -42.56 -5.91
N ALA A 473 23.33 -41.44 -6.23
CA ALA A 473 23.59 -40.64 -7.42
C ALA A 473 23.72 -39.16 -7.03
N PRO A 474 24.89 -38.71 -6.55
CA PRO A 474 25.11 -37.31 -6.20
C PRO A 474 24.98 -36.43 -7.45
N GLY A 475 24.21 -35.36 -7.36
CA GLY A 475 24.07 -34.42 -8.47
C GLY A 475 22.70 -33.77 -8.58
N PHE A 476 22.66 -32.66 -9.31
CA PHE A 476 21.46 -31.87 -9.53
C PHE A 476 20.35 -32.74 -10.17
N GLY A 477 19.24 -32.92 -9.45
CA GLY A 477 18.10 -33.75 -9.88
C GLY A 477 18.28 -35.26 -9.76
N CYS A 478 19.46 -35.74 -9.34
CA CYS A 478 19.77 -37.17 -9.29
C CYS A 478 19.67 -37.77 -7.89
N ASP A 479 19.82 -36.93 -6.87
CA ASP A 479 19.82 -37.34 -5.49
C ASP A 479 18.45 -37.13 -4.85
N PRO A 480 17.69 -38.20 -4.53
CA PRO A 480 16.43 -38.09 -3.80
C PRO A 480 16.64 -37.86 -2.29
N GLY A 481 17.89 -37.85 -1.83
CA GLY A 481 18.28 -37.66 -0.44
C GLY A 481 18.11 -36.21 0.05
N LYS A 482 18.68 -35.94 1.23
CA LYS A 482 18.60 -34.63 1.89
C LYS A 482 19.62 -33.61 1.35
N GLY A 483 20.61 -34.05 0.59
CA GLY A 483 21.65 -33.19 0.04
C GLY A 483 21.12 -32.43 -1.16
N GLN A 484 21.44 -31.14 -1.19
CA GLN A 484 21.04 -30.26 -2.29
C GLN A 484 22.26 -30.01 -3.17
N TRP A 485 22.16 -30.44 -4.42
CA TRP A 485 23.21 -30.30 -5.42
C TRP A 485 22.83 -29.18 -6.37
N GLN A 486 23.77 -28.29 -6.61
CA GLN A 486 23.53 -27.15 -7.48
C GLN A 486 24.53 -27.10 -8.62
N PRO A 487 24.06 -26.90 -9.88
CA PRO A 487 24.93 -26.45 -10.95
C PRO A 487 25.35 -25.00 -10.69
N THR A 488 26.63 -24.68 -10.83
CA THR A 488 27.04 -23.26 -10.86
C THR A 488 26.32 -22.52 -11.98
N SER A 489 26.03 -21.24 -11.76
CA SER A 489 25.20 -20.38 -12.64
C SER A 489 25.64 -20.33 -14.10
N VAL A 490 26.87 -20.73 -14.42
CA VAL A 490 27.43 -20.76 -15.78
C VAL A 490 26.97 -22.00 -16.57
N ALA A 491 26.50 -23.05 -15.89
CA ALA A 491 26.19 -24.33 -16.52
C ALA A 491 24.72 -24.49 -16.94
N LEU A 492 23.78 -23.72 -16.35
CA LEU A 492 22.35 -23.91 -16.57
C LEU A 492 21.93 -23.76 -18.05
N ASP A 493 22.60 -22.88 -18.79
CA ASP A 493 22.26 -22.63 -20.21
C ASP A 493 22.93 -23.62 -21.19
N HIS A 494 23.87 -24.43 -20.73
CA HIS A 494 24.76 -25.21 -21.60
C HIS A 494 24.97 -26.66 -21.15
N ALA A 495 24.40 -27.10 -20.03
CA ALA A 495 24.61 -28.45 -19.52
C ALA A 495 23.27 -29.19 -19.39
N ILE A 496 23.15 -30.32 -20.10
CA ILE A 496 22.06 -31.28 -19.92
C ILE A 496 22.53 -32.29 -18.88
N THR A 497 21.80 -32.42 -17.78
CA THR A 497 22.06 -33.42 -16.74
C THR A 497 21.18 -34.66 -16.96
N HIS A 498 21.79 -35.84 -16.85
CA HIS A 498 21.11 -37.13 -16.84
C HIS A 498 21.47 -37.87 -15.54
N CYS A 499 20.49 -38.53 -14.94
CA CYS A 499 20.61 -39.19 -13.65
C CYS A 499 20.50 -40.72 -13.77
N PRO A 500 21.50 -41.42 -14.36
CA PRO A 500 21.53 -42.87 -14.29
C PRO A 500 21.67 -43.36 -12.83
N ALA A 501 21.30 -44.62 -12.59
CA ALA A 501 21.41 -45.23 -11.26
C ALA A 501 22.84 -45.22 -10.66
N THR A 502 23.85 -44.95 -11.49
CA THR A 502 25.27 -44.93 -11.12
C THR A 502 25.85 -43.55 -10.83
N GLY A 503 25.09 -42.45 -10.98
CA GLY A 503 25.61 -41.09 -10.75
C GLY A 503 24.94 -40.01 -11.59
N LEU A 504 25.54 -38.82 -11.60
CA LEU A 504 25.18 -37.73 -12.50
C LEU A 504 26.06 -37.77 -13.75
N THR A 505 25.43 -37.78 -14.92
CA THR A 505 26.09 -37.57 -16.22
C THR A 505 25.75 -36.18 -16.72
N VAL A 506 26.74 -35.42 -17.18
CA VAL A 506 26.51 -34.08 -17.73
C VAL A 506 27.02 -34.03 -19.16
N THR A 507 26.14 -33.63 -20.07
CA THR A 507 26.45 -33.44 -21.49
C THR A 507 26.31 -31.98 -21.87
N SER A 508 27.38 -31.39 -22.41
CA SER A 508 27.38 -30.03 -22.96
C SER A 508 27.28 -30.09 -24.48
N PRO A 509 26.28 -29.45 -25.13
CA PRO A 509 26.22 -29.37 -26.57
C PRO A 509 27.19 -28.29 -27.08
N GLY A 510 28.41 -28.69 -27.43
CA GLY A 510 29.38 -27.86 -28.16
C GLY A 510 30.79 -27.82 -27.55
N ASN A 511 31.79 -27.42 -28.34
CA ASN A 511 33.21 -27.27 -27.97
C ASN A 511 33.50 -26.19 -26.89
N SER A 512 32.48 -25.80 -26.13
CA SER A 512 32.60 -24.86 -25.03
C SER A 512 33.28 -25.59 -23.87
N ALA A 513 34.54 -25.26 -23.59
CA ALA A 513 35.28 -25.69 -22.41
C ALA A 513 34.73 -25.01 -21.13
N ALA A 514 33.42 -25.15 -20.90
CA ALA A 514 32.76 -24.70 -19.69
C ALA A 514 32.93 -25.80 -18.63
N GLY A 515 33.86 -25.58 -17.69
CA GLY A 515 34.00 -26.44 -16.52
C GLY A 515 32.71 -26.44 -15.70
N LEU A 516 32.10 -27.61 -15.53
CA LEU A 516 30.98 -27.79 -14.62
C LEU A 516 31.53 -27.90 -13.20
N ASN A 517 31.25 -26.90 -12.38
CA ASN A 517 31.46 -27.00 -10.94
C ASN A 517 30.13 -27.37 -10.29
N ILE A 518 30.05 -28.55 -9.69
CA ILE A 518 28.93 -28.96 -8.85
C ILE A 518 29.34 -28.65 -7.41
N ARG A 519 28.57 -27.81 -6.74
CA ARG A 519 28.78 -27.49 -5.33
C ARG A 519 27.68 -28.15 -4.50
N LEU A 520 28.09 -28.87 -3.46
CA LEU A 520 27.21 -29.27 -2.36
C LEU A 520 27.16 -28.09 -1.40
N ASP A 521 25.97 -27.54 -1.17
CA ASP A 521 25.80 -26.40 -0.25
C ASP A 521 25.58 -26.95 1.17
N GLU A 522 26.40 -26.51 2.13
CA GLU A 522 26.40 -27.04 3.49
C GLU A 522 25.44 -26.23 4.37
N ARG A 523 24.36 -26.83 4.84
CA ARG A 523 23.50 -26.25 5.88
C ARG A 523 23.81 -26.86 7.24
N SER A 524 24.38 -26.04 8.12
CA SER A 524 24.14 -25.99 9.58
C SER A 524 24.19 -27.29 10.41
N SER A 525 25.12 -28.21 10.17
CA SER A 525 25.47 -29.22 11.18
C SER A 525 26.83 -29.85 10.89
N GLY A 526 27.93 -29.26 11.40
CA GLY A 526 29.33 -29.69 11.25
C GLY A 526 29.58 -31.09 10.66
N VAL A 527 29.50 -31.22 9.33
CA VAL A 527 29.84 -32.45 8.61
C VAL A 527 31.21 -32.26 7.97
N THR A 528 32.21 -32.94 8.50
CA THR A 528 33.54 -32.99 7.87
C THR A 528 33.51 -34.02 6.74
N TYR A 529 33.78 -33.61 5.50
CA TYR A 529 33.86 -34.52 4.35
C TYR A 529 35.31 -34.97 4.10
N SER A 530 35.49 -36.27 3.87
CA SER A 530 36.73 -36.84 3.33
C SER A 530 36.41 -37.57 2.02
N ASN A 531 37.12 -37.17 0.95
CA ASN A 531 37.20 -37.79 -0.39
C ASN A 531 35.97 -37.66 -1.32
N PHE A 532 36.06 -36.73 -2.28
CA PHE A 532 35.38 -36.85 -3.57
C PHE A 532 36.32 -37.55 -4.55
N ILE A 533 35.98 -38.75 -5.01
CA ILE A 533 36.75 -39.44 -6.06
C ILE A 533 36.11 -39.12 -7.41
N PHE A 534 36.66 -38.13 -8.11
CA PHE A 534 36.40 -37.97 -9.53
C PHE A 534 37.17 -39.06 -10.28
N THR A 535 36.46 -39.99 -10.91
CA THR A 535 37.08 -40.97 -11.81
C THR A 535 36.86 -40.45 -13.23
N PRO A 536 37.87 -39.85 -13.90
CA PRO A 536 37.71 -39.43 -15.28
C PRO A 536 37.47 -40.65 -16.16
N LEU A 537 36.46 -40.58 -17.03
CA LEU A 537 36.30 -41.54 -18.11
C LEU A 537 37.49 -41.40 -19.08
N PRO A 538 38.02 -42.50 -19.64
CA PRO A 538 39.16 -42.44 -20.55
C PRO A 538 38.79 -41.63 -21.79
N GLY A 539 39.50 -40.51 -22.03
CA GLY A 539 39.38 -39.72 -23.26
C GLY A 539 38.94 -38.25 -23.11
N LEU A 540 38.67 -37.77 -21.90
CA LEU A 540 38.35 -36.35 -21.65
C LEU A 540 39.38 -35.74 -20.70
N TYR A 541 40.22 -34.85 -21.23
CA TYR A 541 41.12 -34.03 -20.42
C TYR A 541 40.30 -32.96 -19.69
N ALA A 542 40.37 -32.95 -18.36
CA ALA A 542 39.95 -31.82 -17.54
C ALA A 542 41.12 -30.83 -17.41
N GLN A 543 40.87 -29.55 -17.70
CA GLN A 543 41.67 -28.42 -17.21
C GLN A 543 40.92 -27.75 -16.06
#